data_AF-A0A259S388-F1
#
_entry.id   AF-A0A259S388-F1
#
_cell.length_a   1.000
_cell.length_b   1.000
_cell.length_c   1.000
_cell.angle_alpha   90.00
_cell.angle_beta   90.00
_cell.angle_gamma   90.00
#
_symmetry.space_group_name_H-M   'P 1'
#
loop_
_entity.id
_entity.type
_entity.pdbx_description
1 polymer ?
#
loop_
_entity_poly.entity_id
_entity_poly.type
_entity_poly.pdbx_seq_one_letter_code
_entity_poly.pdbx_strand_id
1 'polypeptide(L)'
;MTQTFVHPYIPNTAPETHAEMLAAVGAASIEDFYADVPEDLRLRRPLDVPAPLTAEQDLARHVRGILAQNRTTEERLSFLGAGTYNHYVPAVVDEVIRRSEFLTAYAGEPYEDHGRFQALFEYQSLMAELLAMDVVNVPTYDGYQAAATGLAMAGRLTGRGVVLALSDVLPEKDSKVGDYTRAGLQIERIPTAGGIADLGALLARLADDVAAVWVETPSFTGAVETRLREIADAAHAVGAVVVVGTDPIGYGVLTPPALQGADIVTGDIQSLGLHQWFGGAHAGFIAVHDEPRFVMEMPSRLFGLESTDVPGEYGFGDVAYDRTSFAHREEGKEWVGTAAALWGIAAGVHLALMGPQGMADLGELLLARTAYAQRQLA
;
A
#
# COMPACT_ATOMS: atom_id res chain seq x y z
N MET A 1 -33.82 -37.90 -0.37
CA MET A 1 -32.96 -37.06 0.47
C MET A 1 -33.88 -36.19 1.31
N THR A 2 -34.01 -36.48 2.61
CA THR A 2 -35.16 -36.04 3.45
C THR A 2 -34.81 -34.95 4.46
N GLN A 3 -33.70 -34.24 4.30
CA GLN A 3 -33.41 -33.06 5.11
C GLN A 3 -33.03 -31.89 4.22
N THR A 4 -33.74 -30.78 4.39
CA THR A 4 -33.39 -29.48 3.82
C THR A 4 -32.02 -29.09 4.36
N PHE A 5 -31.06 -28.87 3.46
CA PHE A 5 -29.74 -28.41 3.84
C PHE A 5 -29.83 -26.95 4.29
N VAL A 6 -29.67 -26.71 5.60
CA VAL A 6 -29.57 -25.37 6.18
C VAL A 6 -28.10 -24.97 6.16
N HIS A 7 -27.79 -23.88 5.47
CA HIS A 7 -26.41 -23.46 5.29
C HIS A 7 -25.91 -22.74 6.54
N PRO A 8 -24.78 -23.15 7.15
CA PRO A 8 -24.31 -22.58 8.43
C PRO A 8 -23.96 -21.08 8.36
N TYR A 9 -23.65 -20.58 7.17
CA TYR A 9 -23.35 -19.16 6.93
C TYR A 9 -24.51 -18.35 6.32
N ILE A 10 -25.67 -18.96 6.10
CA ILE A 10 -26.85 -18.26 5.54
C ILE A 10 -28.03 -18.51 6.49
N PRO A 11 -28.11 -17.75 7.61
CA PRO A 11 -29.01 -18.07 8.71
C PRO A 11 -30.50 -18.07 8.32
N ASN A 12 -30.87 -17.29 7.30
CA ASN A 12 -32.23 -17.21 6.77
C ASN A 12 -32.62 -18.37 5.83
N THR A 13 -31.78 -19.39 5.65
CA THR A 13 -32.15 -20.63 4.92
C THR A 13 -32.87 -21.66 5.79
N ALA A 14 -32.93 -21.45 7.11
CA ALA A 14 -33.72 -22.29 7.99
C ALA A 14 -35.20 -22.25 7.56
N PRO A 15 -35.88 -23.40 7.35
CA PRO A 15 -37.22 -23.43 6.79
C PRO A 15 -38.24 -22.55 7.52
N GLU A 16 -38.17 -22.50 8.85
CA GLU A 16 -39.07 -21.70 9.69
C GLU A 16 -38.82 -20.20 9.49
N THR A 17 -37.58 -19.74 9.67
CA THR A 17 -37.19 -18.34 9.43
C THR A 17 -37.52 -17.89 8.00
N HIS A 18 -37.24 -18.74 7.02
CA HIS A 18 -37.56 -18.46 5.62
C HIS A 18 -39.06 -18.27 5.39
N ALA A 19 -39.90 -19.15 5.96
CA ALA A 19 -41.36 -19.05 5.85
C ALA A 19 -41.91 -17.81 6.57
N GLU A 20 -41.40 -17.49 7.75
CA GLU A 20 -41.76 -16.29 8.51
C GLU A 20 -41.41 -15.01 7.74
N MET A 21 -40.22 -14.94 7.14
CA MET A 21 -39.79 -13.81 6.33
C MET A 21 -40.68 -13.61 5.10
N LEU A 22 -41.02 -14.68 4.37
CA LEU A 22 -41.95 -14.61 3.23
C LEU A 22 -43.35 -14.14 3.65
N ALA A 23 -43.87 -14.66 4.77
CA ALA A 23 -45.17 -14.26 5.29
C ALA A 23 -45.18 -12.78 5.72
N ALA A 24 -44.11 -12.29 6.35
CA ALA A 24 -43.99 -10.90 6.81
C ALA A 24 -44.05 -9.88 5.66
N VAL A 25 -43.52 -10.24 4.48
CA VAL A 25 -43.53 -9.38 3.28
C VAL A 25 -44.65 -9.72 2.29
N GLY A 26 -45.46 -10.73 2.58
CA GLY A 26 -46.58 -11.16 1.73
C GLY A 26 -46.17 -11.82 0.41
N ALA A 27 -44.95 -12.34 0.31
CA ALA A 27 -44.46 -13.04 -0.88
C ALA A 27 -44.79 -14.54 -0.82
N ALA A 28 -45.08 -15.14 -1.97
CA ALA A 28 -45.35 -16.58 -2.07
C ALA A 28 -44.05 -17.39 -2.22
N SER A 29 -43.02 -16.79 -2.83
CA SER A 29 -41.72 -17.43 -3.01
C SER A 29 -40.59 -16.42 -3.24
N ILE A 30 -39.34 -16.89 -3.19
CA ILE A 30 -38.17 -16.05 -3.55
C ILE A 30 -38.27 -15.56 -5.01
N GLU A 31 -38.88 -16.34 -5.91
CA GLU A 31 -39.01 -15.98 -7.34
C GLU A 31 -39.77 -14.67 -7.55
N ASP A 32 -40.65 -14.31 -6.61
CA ASP A 32 -41.42 -13.06 -6.67
C ASP A 32 -40.50 -11.84 -6.61
N PHE A 33 -39.35 -11.92 -5.91
CA PHE A 33 -38.37 -10.84 -5.82
C PHE A 33 -37.47 -10.72 -7.06
N TYR A 34 -37.44 -11.73 -7.91
CA TYR A 34 -36.66 -11.66 -9.15
C TYR A 34 -37.40 -10.95 -10.28
N ALA A 35 -38.67 -10.57 -10.11
CA ALA A 35 -39.52 -9.93 -11.12
C ALA A 35 -38.85 -8.76 -11.86
N ASP A 36 -37.99 -7.99 -11.17
CA ASP A 36 -37.26 -6.84 -11.74
C ASP A 36 -36.10 -7.24 -12.67
N VAL A 37 -35.67 -8.50 -12.65
CA VAL A 37 -34.65 -9.04 -13.56
C VAL A 37 -35.34 -9.46 -14.87
N PRO A 38 -35.06 -8.80 -16.01
CA PRO A 38 -35.64 -9.13 -17.31
C PRO A 38 -35.47 -10.61 -17.66
N GLU A 39 -36.52 -11.20 -18.21
CA GLU A 39 -36.62 -12.64 -18.50
C GLU A 39 -35.49 -13.15 -19.39
N ASP A 40 -35.13 -12.37 -20.40
CA ASP A 40 -34.08 -12.66 -21.38
C ASP A 40 -32.66 -12.57 -20.80
N LEU A 41 -32.50 -11.91 -19.64
CA LEU A 41 -31.24 -11.84 -18.90
C LEU A 41 -31.09 -12.96 -17.84
N ARG A 42 -32.16 -13.70 -17.53
CA ARG A 42 -32.11 -14.75 -16.51
C ARG A 42 -31.41 -16.00 -17.02
N LEU A 43 -30.50 -16.54 -16.20
CA LEU A 43 -29.86 -17.81 -16.50
C LEU A 43 -30.84 -18.97 -16.27
N ARG A 44 -31.34 -19.57 -17.36
CA ARG A 44 -32.34 -20.66 -17.34
C ARG A 44 -31.74 -22.07 -17.10
N ARG A 45 -30.56 -22.13 -16.50
CA ARG A 45 -29.85 -23.36 -16.13
C ARG A 45 -29.05 -23.14 -14.85
N PRO A 46 -28.71 -24.21 -14.12
CA PRO A 46 -27.72 -24.10 -13.04
C PRO A 46 -26.38 -23.56 -13.55
N LEU A 47 -25.61 -22.98 -12.62
CA LEU A 47 -24.20 -22.69 -12.86
C LEU A 47 -23.46 -23.98 -13.17
N ASP A 48 -22.56 -23.92 -14.15
CA ASP A 48 -21.71 -25.06 -14.52
C ASP A 48 -20.47 -25.05 -13.63
N VAL A 49 -20.64 -25.52 -12.39
CA VAL A 49 -19.60 -25.54 -11.35
C VAL A 49 -19.54 -26.93 -10.69
N PRO A 50 -18.37 -27.33 -10.15
CA PRO A 50 -18.26 -28.60 -9.44
C PRO A 50 -19.24 -28.71 -8.27
N ALA A 51 -19.56 -29.94 -7.90
CA ALA A 51 -20.39 -30.20 -6.72
C ALA A 51 -19.76 -29.56 -5.46
N PRO A 52 -20.58 -29.00 -4.55
CA PRO A 52 -20.08 -28.31 -3.38
C PRO A 52 -19.43 -29.28 -2.38
N LEU A 53 -18.38 -28.81 -1.71
CA LEU A 53 -17.86 -29.44 -0.50
C LEU A 53 -18.71 -28.96 0.69
N THR A 54 -19.71 -29.75 1.06
CA THR A 54 -20.71 -29.35 2.07
C THR A 54 -20.18 -29.37 3.50
N ALA A 55 -19.11 -30.11 3.77
CA ALA A 55 -18.44 -30.12 5.07
C ALA A 55 -17.17 -29.25 5.03
N GLU A 56 -17.03 -28.35 6.00
CA GLU A 56 -15.88 -27.44 6.11
C GLU A 56 -14.54 -28.19 6.13
N GLN A 57 -14.48 -29.35 6.79
CA GLN A 57 -13.30 -30.21 6.82
C GLN A 57 -12.87 -30.70 5.43
N ASP A 58 -13.82 -30.96 4.53
CA ASP A 58 -13.55 -31.43 3.17
C ASP A 58 -12.98 -30.30 2.34
N LEU A 59 -13.54 -29.09 2.48
CA LEU A 59 -13.00 -27.86 1.90
C LEU A 59 -11.58 -27.58 2.38
N ALA A 60 -11.36 -27.61 3.70
CA ALA A 60 -10.04 -27.36 4.29
C ALA A 60 -9.00 -28.39 3.80
N ARG A 61 -9.36 -29.67 3.74
CA ARG A 61 -8.49 -30.72 3.22
C ARG A 61 -8.18 -30.54 1.73
N HIS A 62 -9.18 -30.18 0.93
CA HIS A 62 -8.99 -29.93 -0.50
C HIS A 62 -8.02 -28.77 -0.74
N VAL A 63 -8.25 -27.62 -0.09
CA VAL A 63 -7.39 -26.43 -0.21
C VAL A 63 -5.98 -26.72 0.28
N ARG A 64 -5.80 -27.38 1.43
CA ARG A 64 -4.47 -27.79 1.93
C ARG A 64 -3.75 -28.72 0.95
N GLY A 65 -4.48 -29.62 0.29
CA GLY A 65 -3.92 -30.49 -0.75
C GLY A 65 -3.42 -29.74 -1.98
N ILE A 66 -4.07 -28.63 -2.35
CA ILE A 66 -3.59 -27.72 -3.40
C ILE A 66 -2.33 -26.99 -2.93
N LEU A 67 -2.38 -26.39 -1.72
CA LEU A 67 -1.25 -25.61 -1.18
C LEU A 67 0.02 -26.45 -0.99
N ALA A 68 -0.11 -27.74 -0.65
CA ALA A 68 1.01 -28.67 -0.49
C ALA A 68 1.82 -28.94 -1.78
N GLN A 69 1.33 -28.50 -2.94
CA GLN A 69 2.06 -28.58 -4.21
C GLN A 69 3.13 -27.49 -4.34
N ASN A 70 3.02 -26.41 -3.55
CA ASN A 70 3.99 -25.32 -3.55
C ASN A 70 5.27 -25.72 -2.81
N ARG A 71 6.32 -24.91 -2.97
CA ARG A 71 7.53 -24.93 -2.13
C ARG A 71 7.65 -23.59 -1.44
N THR A 72 7.75 -23.60 -0.11
CA THR A 72 7.75 -22.36 0.68
C THR A 72 9.15 -21.74 0.74
N THR A 73 9.21 -20.47 1.13
CA THR A 73 10.48 -19.80 1.42
C THR A 73 11.14 -20.26 2.73
N GLU A 74 10.42 -21.05 3.54
CA GLU A 74 10.98 -21.79 4.67
C GLU A 74 11.72 -23.05 4.21
N GLU A 75 11.21 -23.74 3.18
CA GLU A 75 11.86 -24.92 2.60
C GLU A 75 12.99 -24.55 1.63
N ARG A 76 12.89 -23.38 0.98
CA ARG A 76 13.81 -22.90 -0.04
C ARG A 76 14.16 -21.43 0.21
N LEU A 77 15.42 -21.16 0.54
CA LEU A 77 15.89 -19.78 0.68
C LEU A 77 15.66 -19.01 -0.63
N SER A 78 15.07 -17.82 -0.49
CA SER A 78 14.86 -16.88 -1.59
C SER A 78 15.58 -15.56 -1.29
N PHE A 79 16.48 -15.18 -2.21
CA PHE A 79 17.17 -13.89 -2.22
C PHE A 79 16.85 -13.13 -3.53
N LEU A 80 15.68 -13.37 -4.12
CA LEU A 80 15.28 -12.75 -5.38
C LEU A 80 15.08 -11.23 -5.25
N GLY A 81 14.76 -10.74 -4.05
CA GLY A 81 14.56 -9.32 -3.79
C GLY A 81 13.39 -8.76 -4.62
N ALA A 82 13.65 -7.70 -5.38
CA ALA A 82 12.70 -7.12 -6.32
C ALA A 82 11.36 -6.66 -5.69
N GLY A 83 11.42 -6.14 -4.47
CA GLY A 83 10.25 -5.59 -3.76
C GLY A 83 9.54 -6.57 -2.84
N THR A 84 9.79 -7.88 -2.93
CA THR A 84 9.24 -8.86 -1.98
C THR A 84 10.35 -9.57 -1.22
N TYR A 85 10.52 -9.21 0.06
CA TYR A 85 11.63 -9.68 0.88
C TYR A 85 11.17 -10.70 1.91
N ASN A 86 11.89 -11.82 2.00
CA ASN A 86 11.68 -12.79 3.06
C ASN A 86 12.23 -12.24 4.38
N HIS A 87 11.39 -12.13 5.40
CA HIS A 87 11.75 -11.63 6.72
C HIS A 87 10.87 -12.26 7.79
N TYR A 88 11.27 -12.10 9.04
CA TYR A 88 10.49 -12.61 10.17
C TYR A 88 9.31 -11.67 10.46
N VAL A 89 8.10 -12.20 10.46
CA VAL A 89 6.89 -11.50 10.91
C VAL A 89 6.63 -11.84 12.38
N PRO A 90 6.69 -10.88 13.31
CA PRO A 90 6.37 -11.15 14.71
C PRO A 90 4.93 -11.66 14.87
N ALA A 91 4.72 -12.70 15.66
CA ALA A 91 3.40 -13.31 15.85
C ALA A 91 2.33 -12.32 16.34
N VAL A 92 2.73 -11.26 17.04
CA VAL A 92 1.83 -10.18 17.49
C VAL A 92 1.20 -9.44 16.31
N VAL A 93 1.91 -9.29 15.18
CA VAL A 93 1.35 -8.68 13.97
C VAL A 93 0.16 -9.50 13.47
N ASP A 94 0.36 -10.82 13.30
CA ASP A 94 -0.70 -11.75 12.88
C ASP A 94 -1.87 -11.78 13.87
N GLU A 95 -1.59 -11.76 15.17
CA GLU A 95 -2.62 -11.71 16.21
C GLU A 95 -3.50 -10.47 16.07
N VAL A 96 -2.89 -9.28 15.91
CA VAL A 96 -3.64 -8.03 15.81
C VAL A 96 -4.48 -7.96 14.54
N ILE A 97 -3.90 -8.24 13.37
CA ILE A 97 -4.62 -8.09 12.09
C ILE A 97 -5.72 -9.14 11.89
N ARG A 98 -5.73 -10.22 12.68
CA ARG A 98 -6.78 -11.24 12.67
C ARG A 98 -7.94 -10.93 13.60
N ARG A 99 -7.82 -9.91 14.44
CA ARG A 99 -8.93 -9.48 15.30
C ARG A 99 -10.10 -9.03 14.44
N SER A 100 -11.30 -9.46 14.83
CA SER A 100 -12.51 -9.21 14.03
C SER A 100 -12.78 -7.72 13.86
N GLU A 101 -12.45 -6.92 14.87
CA GLU A 101 -12.58 -5.45 14.85
C GLU A 101 -11.74 -4.78 13.75
N PHE A 102 -10.66 -5.42 13.26
CA PHE A 102 -9.86 -4.92 12.13
C PHE A 102 -10.11 -5.69 10.83
N LEU A 103 -10.20 -7.02 10.91
CA LEU A 103 -10.30 -7.88 9.72
C LEU A 103 -11.68 -7.79 9.04
N THR A 104 -12.75 -7.65 9.82
CA THR A 104 -14.12 -7.72 9.31
C THR A 104 -14.78 -6.35 9.18
N ALA A 105 -14.25 -5.33 9.88
CA ALA A 105 -14.73 -3.97 9.77
C ALA A 105 -14.39 -3.38 8.40
N TYR A 106 -15.32 -2.59 7.83
CA TYR A 106 -15.09 -1.82 6.60
C TYR A 106 -15.19 -0.33 6.89
N ALA A 107 -15.04 0.53 5.87
CA ALA A 107 -15.04 1.98 6.00
C ALA A 107 -16.24 2.48 6.84
N GLY A 108 -15.92 3.04 8.00
CA GLY A 108 -16.84 3.66 8.95
C GLY A 108 -16.32 5.05 9.33
N GLU A 109 -17.09 5.75 10.14
CA GLU A 109 -16.85 7.12 10.57
C GLU A 109 -16.06 7.21 11.89
N PRO A 110 -15.43 8.36 12.22
CA PRO A 110 -14.67 8.54 13.45
C PRO A 110 -15.40 8.16 14.75
N TYR A 111 -16.73 8.36 14.80
CA TYR A 111 -17.53 8.14 16.01
C TYR A 111 -17.92 6.67 16.25
N GLU A 112 -17.85 5.81 15.22
CA GLU A 112 -18.22 4.39 15.30
C GLU A 112 -17.02 3.44 15.13
N ASP A 113 -15.89 3.95 14.63
CA ASP A 113 -14.69 3.16 14.35
C ASP A 113 -13.39 3.81 14.90
N HIS A 114 -13.50 4.44 16.07
CA HIS A 114 -12.41 5.22 16.68
C HIS A 114 -11.08 4.45 16.78
N GLY A 115 -11.12 3.17 17.16
CA GLY A 115 -9.92 2.34 17.32
C GLY A 115 -9.15 2.12 16.01
N ARG A 116 -9.83 2.01 14.86
CA ARG A 116 -9.16 1.88 13.57
C ARG A 116 -8.53 3.20 13.11
N PHE A 117 -9.23 4.32 13.32
CA PHE A 117 -8.66 5.63 13.00
C PHE A 117 -7.41 5.91 13.85
N GLN A 118 -7.44 5.57 15.14
CA GLN A 118 -6.26 5.63 15.99
C GLN A 118 -5.12 4.76 15.45
N ALA A 119 -5.38 3.47 15.16
CA ALA A 119 -4.34 2.55 14.69
C ALA A 119 -3.68 3.01 13.37
N LEU A 120 -4.48 3.59 12.47
CA LEU A 120 -3.97 4.12 11.19
C LEU A 120 -3.22 5.45 11.39
N PHE A 121 -3.69 6.32 12.29
CA PHE A 121 -2.93 7.52 12.69
C PHE A 121 -1.58 7.16 13.31
N GLU A 122 -1.54 6.14 14.17
CA GLU A 122 -0.30 5.64 14.78
C GLU A 122 0.65 5.08 13.72
N TYR A 123 0.15 4.28 12.76
CA TYR A 123 0.94 3.85 11.60
C TYR A 123 1.52 5.05 10.82
N GLN A 124 0.70 6.05 10.51
CA GLN A 124 1.12 7.24 9.75
C GLN A 124 2.19 8.02 10.51
N SER A 125 2.03 8.17 11.83
CA SER A 125 2.96 8.89 12.70
C SER A 125 4.30 8.15 12.82
N LEU A 126 4.29 6.83 13.03
CA LEU A 126 5.51 6.02 13.10
C LEU A 126 6.27 6.02 11.77
N MET A 127 5.55 5.95 10.64
CA MET A 127 6.15 6.10 9.31
C MET A 127 6.71 7.50 9.08
N ALA A 128 5.99 8.54 9.50
CA ALA A 128 6.42 9.94 9.36
C ALA A 128 7.75 10.15 10.09
N GLU A 129 7.85 9.70 11.34
CA GLU A 129 9.10 9.75 12.12
C GLU A 129 10.24 8.97 11.44
N LEU A 130 9.98 7.74 10.99
CA LEU A 130 10.99 6.89 10.32
C LEU A 130 11.53 7.51 9.03
N LEU A 131 10.66 8.19 8.27
CA LEU A 131 11.01 8.81 6.98
C LEU A 131 11.50 10.26 7.11
N ALA A 132 11.44 10.84 8.31
CA ALA A 132 11.62 12.27 8.57
C ALA A 132 10.69 13.15 7.70
N MET A 133 9.45 12.68 7.53
CA MET A 133 8.35 13.38 6.86
C MET A 133 7.27 13.74 7.88
N ASP A 134 6.25 14.49 7.47
CA ASP A 134 5.19 14.94 8.40
C ASP A 134 3.84 14.27 8.10
N VAL A 135 3.55 14.00 6.82
CA VAL A 135 2.25 13.48 6.37
C VAL A 135 2.44 12.21 5.57
N VAL A 136 1.85 11.11 6.03
CA VAL A 136 1.88 9.79 5.36
C VAL A 136 0.45 9.36 5.09
N ASN A 137 0.16 8.80 3.92
CA ASN A 137 -1.18 8.31 3.58
C ASN A 137 -1.60 7.02 4.31
N VAL A 138 -2.90 6.77 4.35
CA VAL A 138 -3.40 5.39 4.44
C VAL A 138 -2.90 4.64 3.19
N PRO A 139 -2.25 3.46 3.32
CA PRO A 139 -1.51 2.87 2.22
C PRO A 139 -2.38 2.56 0.99
N THR A 140 -1.80 2.85 -0.18
CA THR A 140 -2.31 2.44 -1.50
C THR A 140 -2.07 0.94 -1.74
N TYR A 141 -2.40 0.42 -2.93
CA TYR A 141 -2.31 -1.02 -3.20
C TYR A 141 -0.88 -1.58 -3.17
N ASP A 142 0.10 -0.83 -3.64
CA ASP A 142 1.50 -1.25 -3.68
C ASP A 142 2.44 -0.05 -3.87
N GLY A 143 3.74 -0.27 -3.69
CA GLY A 143 4.76 0.74 -3.94
C GLY A 143 4.86 1.22 -5.39
N TYR A 144 4.23 0.54 -6.35
CA TYR A 144 4.25 0.97 -7.77
C TYR A 144 3.20 2.05 -8.00
N GLN A 145 1.98 1.84 -7.49
CA GLN A 145 0.95 2.88 -7.44
C GLN A 145 1.47 4.08 -6.66
N ALA A 146 2.06 3.89 -5.49
CA ALA A 146 2.57 5.00 -4.69
C ALA A 146 3.58 5.87 -5.46
N ALA A 147 4.55 5.26 -6.15
CA ALA A 147 5.49 5.97 -6.99
C ALA A 147 4.80 6.70 -8.15
N ALA A 148 3.86 6.04 -8.83
CA ALA A 148 3.12 6.63 -9.93
C ALA A 148 2.26 7.83 -9.50
N THR A 149 1.58 7.72 -8.37
CA THR A 149 0.81 8.80 -7.75
C THR A 149 1.73 9.95 -7.35
N GLY A 150 2.88 9.68 -6.72
CA GLY A 150 3.87 10.70 -6.36
C GLY A 150 4.38 11.49 -7.57
N LEU A 151 4.65 10.81 -8.69
CA LEU A 151 5.03 11.47 -9.94
C LEU A 151 3.87 12.26 -10.56
N ALA A 152 2.65 11.72 -10.53
CA ALA A 152 1.47 12.43 -11.02
C ALA A 152 1.17 13.70 -10.19
N MET A 153 1.38 13.64 -8.86
CA MET A 153 1.35 14.81 -7.99
C MET A 153 2.37 15.86 -8.48
N ALA A 154 3.63 15.48 -8.68
CA ALA A 154 4.66 16.38 -9.17
C ALA A 154 4.32 17.03 -10.53
N GLY A 155 3.77 16.26 -11.47
CA GLY A 155 3.27 16.76 -12.75
C GLY A 155 2.22 17.85 -12.59
N ARG A 156 1.21 17.63 -11.73
CA ARG A 156 0.15 18.61 -11.48
C ARG A 156 0.63 19.83 -10.70
N LEU A 157 1.57 19.65 -9.75
CA LEU A 157 2.16 20.75 -8.97
C LEU A 157 2.99 21.70 -9.83
N THR A 158 3.72 21.17 -10.80
CA THR A 158 4.62 21.94 -11.65
C THR A 158 3.96 22.41 -12.95
N GLY A 159 2.89 21.74 -13.39
CA GLY A 159 2.29 21.94 -14.70
C GLY A 159 3.17 21.44 -15.85
N ARG A 160 4.15 20.58 -15.56
CA ARG A 160 5.17 20.10 -16.50
C ARG A 160 4.99 18.62 -16.81
N GLY A 161 5.59 18.18 -17.92
CA GLY A 161 5.33 16.86 -18.51
C GLY A 161 6.47 15.85 -18.44
N VAL A 162 7.68 16.23 -18.03
CA VAL A 162 8.85 15.32 -18.07
C VAL A 162 9.26 14.84 -16.69
N VAL A 163 9.47 13.53 -16.55
CA VAL A 163 10.10 12.91 -15.37
C VAL A 163 11.44 12.33 -15.78
N LEU A 164 12.50 12.63 -15.04
CA LEU A 164 13.82 12.01 -15.23
C LEU A 164 14.02 10.89 -14.22
N ALA A 165 14.05 9.63 -14.67
CA ALA A 165 14.37 8.48 -13.82
C ALA A 165 15.90 8.31 -13.73
N LEU A 166 16.45 8.36 -12.52
CA LEU A 166 17.89 8.54 -12.29
C LEU A 166 18.61 7.30 -11.73
N SER A 167 17.92 6.23 -11.41
CA SER A 167 18.50 5.02 -10.83
C SER A 167 17.98 3.78 -11.53
N ASP A 168 18.58 2.62 -11.25
CA ASP A 168 18.02 1.36 -11.72
C ASP A 168 16.67 1.14 -11.05
N VAL A 169 15.60 1.18 -11.83
CA VAL A 169 14.24 0.88 -11.37
C VAL A 169 13.92 -0.58 -11.70
N LEU A 170 13.18 -1.25 -10.82
CA LEU A 170 12.66 -2.58 -11.09
C LEU A 170 11.84 -2.55 -12.40
N PRO A 171 12.11 -3.40 -13.40
CA PRO A 171 11.45 -3.31 -14.72
C PRO A 171 9.92 -3.36 -14.66
N GLU A 172 9.35 -4.15 -13.76
CA GLU A 172 7.91 -4.23 -13.53
C GLU A 172 7.36 -2.92 -12.96
N LYS A 173 8.07 -2.31 -11.99
CA LYS A 173 7.71 -1.00 -11.45
C LYS A 173 7.80 0.07 -12.53
N ASP A 174 8.89 0.11 -13.29
CA ASP A 174 9.08 1.04 -14.41
C ASP A 174 7.96 0.92 -15.45
N SER A 175 7.58 -0.30 -15.83
CA SER A 175 6.47 -0.55 -16.75
C SER A 175 5.15 -0.02 -16.20
N LYS A 176 4.83 -0.32 -14.93
CA LYS A 176 3.53 0.06 -14.33
C LYS A 176 3.43 1.56 -14.08
N VAL A 177 4.51 2.17 -13.59
CA VAL A 177 4.58 3.62 -13.39
C VAL A 177 4.46 4.35 -14.74
N GLY A 178 5.13 3.86 -15.78
CA GLY A 178 4.99 4.38 -17.14
C GLY A 178 3.56 4.28 -17.67
N ASP A 179 2.92 3.12 -17.54
CA ASP A 179 1.53 2.91 -17.96
C ASP A 179 0.55 3.83 -17.21
N TYR A 180 0.76 3.99 -15.90
CA TYR A 180 -0.12 4.78 -15.04
C TYR A 180 -0.05 6.28 -15.36
N THR A 181 1.15 6.78 -15.62
CA THR A 181 1.42 8.21 -15.78
C THR A 181 1.34 8.72 -17.22
N ARG A 182 1.23 7.82 -18.20
CA ARG A 182 1.28 8.11 -19.65
C ARG A 182 0.32 9.19 -20.15
N ALA A 183 -0.77 9.46 -19.43
CA ALA A 183 -1.76 10.44 -19.84
C ALA A 183 -1.25 11.89 -19.68
N GLY A 184 -0.26 12.12 -18.81
CA GLY A 184 0.23 13.46 -18.50
C GLY A 184 1.75 13.58 -18.37
N LEU A 185 2.48 12.46 -18.29
CA LEU A 185 3.92 12.46 -18.07
C LEU A 185 4.65 11.58 -19.08
N GLN A 186 5.83 12.04 -19.48
CA GLN A 186 6.84 11.29 -20.22
C GLN A 186 8.00 10.98 -19.28
N ILE A 187 8.27 9.69 -19.07
CA ILE A 187 9.41 9.23 -18.28
C ILE A 187 10.62 9.02 -19.18
N GLU A 188 11.64 9.85 -18.98
CA GLU A 188 12.95 9.74 -19.61
C GLU A 188 13.93 9.07 -18.65
N ARG A 189 14.60 8.01 -19.12
CA ARG A 189 15.57 7.26 -18.31
C ARG A 189 16.95 7.84 -18.54
N ILE A 190 17.56 8.34 -17.48
CA ILE A 190 18.93 8.83 -17.51
C ILE A 190 19.88 7.65 -17.30
N PRO A 191 21.01 7.57 -18.05
CA PRO A 191 22.01 6.54 -17.81
C PRO A 191 22.43 6.48 -16.34
N THR A 192 22.53 5.27 -15.81
CA THR A 192 22.94 5.01 -14.43
C THR A 192 24.41 4.62 -14.38
N ALA A 193 25.07 4.88 -13.25
CA ALA A 193 26.44 4.49 -12.99
C ALA A 193 26.47 3.58 -11.75
N GLY A 194 26.58 2.27 -11.95
CA GLY A 194 26.55 1.30 -10.84
C GLY A 194 25.21 1.25 -10.11
N GLY A 195 24.11 1.50 -10.83
CA GLY A 195 22.75 1.45 -10.32
C GLY A 195 22.23 2.73 -9.65
N ILE A 196 23.06 3.77 -9.55
CA ILE A 196 22.70 5.08 -9.02
C ILE A 196 22.82 6.18 -10.10
N ALA A 197 22.51 7.42 -9.76
CA ALA A 197 22.48 8.52 -10.71
C ALA A 197 23.86 8.88 -11.28
N ASP A 198 23.91 9.05 -12.59
CA ASP A 198 24.97 9.84 -13.24
C ASP A 198 24.62 11.33 -13.14
N LEU A 199 25.23 12.00 -12.16
CA LEU A 199 25.02 13.43 -11.91
C LEU A 199 25.39 14.30 -13.12
N GLY A 200 26.39 13.91 -13.92
CA GLY A 200 26.77 14.66 -15.11
C GLY A 200 25.68 14.57 -16.18
N ALA A 201 25.13 13.37 -16.40
CA ALA A 201 24.01 13.17 -17.32
C ALA A 201 22.73 13.86 -16.84
N LEU A 202 22.45 13.85 -15.53
CA LEU A 202 21.35 14.61 -14.93
C LEU A 202 21.49 16.11 -15.23
N LEU A 203 22.63 16.72 -14.87
CA LEU A 203 22.87 18.15 -15.05
C LEU A 203 22.79 18.57 -16.52
N ALA A 204 23.16 17.68 -17.44
CA ALA A 204 23.05 17.93 -18.88
C ALA A 204 21.60 17.88 -19.40
N ARG A 205 20.70 17.16 -18.72
CA ARG A 205 19.28 17.02 -19.13
C ARG A 205 18.33 17.92 -18.36
N LEU A 206 18.67 18.35 -17.14
CA LEU A 206 17.80 19.22 -16.34
C LEU A 206 17.46 20.52 -17.10
N ALA A 207 16.16 20.81 -17.17
CA ALA A 207 15.61 21.97 -17.85
C ALA A 207 14.26 22.37 -17.21
N ASP A 208 13.66 23.44 -17.70
CA ASP A 208 12.40 23.99 -17.20
C ASP A 208 11.15 23.17 -17.58
N ASP A 209 11.29 22.18 -18.46
CA ASP A 209 10.25 21.21 -18.83
C ASP A 209 10.14 20.02 -17.85
N VAL A 210 11.10 19.88 -16.94
CA VAL A 210 11.18 18.77 -15.99
C VAL A 210 10.23 19.02 -14.81
N ALA A 211 9.22 18.15 -14.69
CA ALA A 211 8.29 18.10 -13.56
C ALA A 211 8.94 17.49 -12.33
N ALA A 212 9.66 16.38 -12.51
CA ALA A 212 10.25 15.65 -11.41
C ALA A 212 11.54 14.93 -11.79
N VAL A 213 12.37 14.72 -10.77
CA VAL A 213 13.39 13.68 -10.79
C VAL A 213 12.91 12.51 -9.93
N TRP A 214 13.06 11.29 -10.44
CA TRP A 214 12.68 10.06 -9.76
C TRP A 214 13.92 9.23 -9.42
N VAL A 215 14.11 8.94 -8.14
CA VAL A 215 15.22 8.15 -7.62
C VAL A 215 14.69 6.99 -6.80
N GLU A 216 15.12 5.77 -7.09
CA GLU A 216 14.97 4.61 -6.20
C GLU A 216 16.26 4.44 -5.40
N THR A 217 16.17 4.50 -4.07
CA THR A 217 17.33 4.28 -3.18
C THR A 217 16.92 3.49 -1.93
N PRO A 218 17.43 2.25 -1.74
CA PRO A 218 18.29 1.52 -2.65
C PRO A 218 17.66 1.28 -4.03
N SER A 219 18.47 1.25 -5.08
CA SER A 219 18.01 0.95 -6.44
C SER A 219 17.68 -0.54 -6.61
N PHE A 220 17.12 -0.93 -7.75
CA PHE A 220 16.82 -2.33 -8.06
C PHE A 220 18.03 -3.26 -7.91
N THR A 221 19.23 -2.76 -8.19
CA THR A 221 20.49 -3.50 -8.03
C THR A 221 21.06 -3.46 -6.61
N GLY A 222 20.35 -2.83 -5.67
CA GLY A 222 20.71 -2.72 -4.27
C GLY A 222 21.68 -1.57 -3.96
N ALA A 223 21.95 -0.67 -4.91
CA ALA A 223 22.87 0.43 -4.72
C ALA A 223 22.20 1.60 -3.99
N VAL A 224 22.86 2.13 -2.96
CA VAL A 224 22.38 3.27 -2.17
C VAL A 224 22.89 4.56 -2.81
N GLU A 225 21.98 5.48 -3.14
CA GLU A 225 22.35 6.81 -3.62
C GLU A 225 23.02 7.61 -2.50
N THR A 226 24.25 8.08 -2.75
CA THR A 226 25.08 8.80 -1.79
C THR A 226 25.11 10.30 -2.03
N ARG A 227 24.56 10.76 -3.16
CA ARG A 227 24.54 12.17 -3.60
C ARG A 227 23.11 12.70 -3.75
N LEU A 228 22.16 12.15 -3.01
CA LEU A 228 20.75 12.56 -3.10
C LEU A 228 20.55 14.06 -2.83
N ARG A 229 21.32 14.63 -1.90
CA ARG A 229 21.34 16.08 -1.64
C ARG A 229 21.73 16.89 -2.88
N GLU A 230 22.78 16.51 -3.57
CA GLU A 230 23.24 17.22 -4.78
C GLU A 230 22.21 17.12 -5.92
N ILE A 231 21.56 15.95 -6.05
CA ILE A 231 20.46 15.74 -6.99
C ILE A 231 19.28 16.66 -6.67
N ALA A 232 18.90 16.72 -5.39
CA ALA A 232 17.79 17.55 -4.94
C ALA A 232 18.06 19.04 -5.19
N ASP A 233 19.23 19.53 -4.78
CA ASP A 233 19.62 20.92 -4.98
C ASP A 233 19.61 21.31 -6.47
N ALA A 234 20.08 20.41 -7.36
CA ALA A 234 20.05 20.62 -8.81
C ALA A 234 18.63 20.61 -9.40
N ALA A 235 17.77 19.68 -8.95
CA ALA A 235 16.38 19.60 -9.40
C ALA A 235 15.57 20.84 -8.94
N HIS A 236 15.74 21.24 -7.69
CA HIS A 236 15.08 22.43 -7.12
C HIS A 236 15.53 23.72 -7.81
N ALA A 237 16.78 23.81 -8.28
CA ALA A 237 17.27 24.98 -9.02
C ALA A 237 16.50 25.25 -10.33
N VAL A 238 15.87 24.22 -10.92
CA VAL A 238 14.99 24.38 -12.10
C VAL A 238 13.49 24.26 -11.74
N GLY A 239 13.16 24.13 -10.45
CA GLY A 239 11.80 23.99 -9.94
C GLY A 239 11.16 22.61 -10.14
N ALA A 240 11.96 21.57 -10.37
CA ALA A 240 11.48 20.19 -10.43
C ALA A 240 11.29 19.62 -9.01
N VAL A 241 10.34 18.70 -8.85
CA VAL A 241 10.07 17.98 -7.60
C VAL A 241 10.95 16.73 -7.49
N VAL A 242 11.46 16.44 -6.30
CA VAL A 242 12.28 15.26 -6.02
C VAL A 242 11.38 14.16 -5.45
N VAL A 243 11.15 13.11 -6.24
CA VAL A 243 10.36 11.94 -5.83
C VAL A 243 11.30 10.76 -5.58
N VAL A 244 11.30 10.24 -4.36
CA VAL A 244 12.16 9.11 -3.97
C VAL A 244 11.33 7.88 -3.68
N GLY A 245 11.63 6.78 -4.36
CA GLY A 245 11.14 5.44 -4.03
C GLY A 245 12.12 4.70 -3.12
N THR A 246 11.62 4.01 -2.11
CA THR A 246 12.48 3.30 -1.15
C THR A 246 11.80 2.16 -0.39
N ASP A 247 12.59 1.34 0.28
CA ASP A 247 12.17 0.40 1.32
C ASP A 247 12.44 1.01 2.71
N PRO A 248 11.40 1.18 3.56
CA PRO A 248 11.53 1.86 4.84
C PRO A 248 12.37 1.09 5.87
N ILE A 249 12.65 -0.21 5.66
CA ILE A 249 13.37 -1.05 6.62
C ILE A 249 14.79 -0.56 6.92
N GLY A 250 15.40 0.19 5.99
CA GLY A 250 16.78 0.66 6.10
C GLY A 250 16.97 1.91 6.97
N TYR A 251 15.90 2.62 7.33
CA TYR A 251 15.99 3.95 7.96
C TYR A 251 16.22 3.95 9.47
N GLY A 252 16.47 2.78 10.06
CA GLY A 252 17.12 2.71 11.37
C GLY A 252 18.60 3.13 11.33
N VAL A 253 19.24 3.11 10.16
CA VAL A 253 20.68 3.39 9.99
C VAL A 253 21.02 4.30 8.81
N LEU A 254 20.21 4.31 7.76
CA LEU A 254 20.40 5.19 6.62
C LEU A 254 19.80 6.57 6.90
N THR A 255 20.41 7.63 6.34
CA THR A 255 19.81 8.96 6.36
C THR A 255 18.53 8.95 5.52
N PRO A 256 17.35 9.29 6.10
CA PRO A 256 16.10 9.32 5.35
C PRO A 256 16.14 10.31 4.17
N PRO A 257 15.40 10.07 3.08
CA PRO A 257 15.44 10.91 1.88
C PRO A 257 14.98 12.34 2.12
N ALA A 258 14.03 12.55 3.03
CA ALA A 258 13.54 13.89 3.39
C ALA A 258 14.68 14.79 3.90
N LEU A 259 15.56 14.25 4.75
CA LEU A 259 16.76 14.96 5.24
C LEU A 259 17.81 15.21 4.16
N GLN A 260 17.61 14.66 2.96
CA GLN A 260 18.44 14.84 1.77
C GLN A 260 17.73 15.62 0.66
N GLY A 261 16.54 16.20 0.93
CA GLY A 261 15.84 17.08 0.00
C GLY A 261 14.80 16.41 -0.89
N ALA A 262 14.38 15.18 -0.56
CA ALA A 262 13.19 14.60 -1.18
C ALA A 262 11.93 15.38 -0.79
N ASP A 263 11.09 15.73 -1.76
CA ASP A 263 9.82 16.39 -1.53
C ASP A 263 8.69 15.37 -1.31
N ILE A 264 8.75 14.26 -2.04
CA ILE A 264 7.79 13.15 -1.95
C ILE A 264 8.59 11.85 -1.79
N VAL A 265 8.30 11.09 -0.74
CA VAL A 265 8.90 9.76 -0.53
C VAL A 265 7.81 8.71 -0.71
N THR A 266 8.11 7.68 -1.46
CA THR A 266 7.18 6.61 -1.84
C THR A 266 7.84 5.26 -1.62
N GLY A 267 7.05 4.21 -1.54
CA GLY A 267 7.60 2.88 -1.40
C GLY A 267 6.55 1.87 -0.97
N ASP A 268 7.00 0.66 -0.68
CA ASP A 268 6.15 -0.42 -0.20
C ASP A 268 6.46 -0.70 1.27
N ILE A 269 5.44 -1.00 2.06
CA ILE A 269 5.60 -1.36 3.48
C ILE A 269 5.76 -2.86 3.71
N GLN A 270 5.88 -3.70 2.67
CA GLN A 270 5.95 -5.16 2.83
C GLN A 270 7.02 -5.61 3.82
N SER A 271 8.19 -4.96 3.83
CA SER A 271 9.29 -5.29 4.74
C SER A 271 8.97 -5.03 6.23
N LEU A 272 7.92 -4.27 6.53
CA LEU A 272 7.52 -3.88 7.89
C LEU A 272 6.55 -4.91 8.50
N GLY A 273 6.96 -6.17 8.53
CA GLY A 273 6.20 -7.24 9.20
C GLY A 273 5.03 -7.78 8.40
N LEU A 274 5.05 -7.69 7.06
CA LEU A 274 4.03 -8.27 6.20
C LEU A 274 4.58 -9.51 5.50
N HIS A 275 3.81 -10.60 5.54
CA HIS A 275 4.18 -11.85 4.86
C HIS A 275 4.28 -11.67 3.34
N GLN A 276 5.04 -12.52 2.66
CA GLN A 276 5.21 -12.39 1.20
C GLN A 276 3.91 -12.68 0.42
N TRP A 277 3.10 -13.64 0.90
CA TRP A 277 1.83 -14.12 0.30
C TRP A 277 1.76 -14.10 -1.24
N PHE A 278 2.87 -14.46 -1.88
CA PHE A 278 3.00 -14.48 -3.34
C PHE A 278 2.57 -13.16 -4.03
N GLY A 279 2.95 -12.02 -3.43
CA GLY A 279 2.59 -10.67 -3.89
C GLY A 279 1.32 -10.09 -3.27
N GLY A 280 0.69 -10.80 -2.32
CA GLY A 280 -0.60 -10.42 -1.74
C GLY A 280 -0.57 -9.37 -0.62
N ALA A 281 0.56 -9.18 0.08
CA ALA A 281 0.70 -8.18 1.14
C ALA A 281 1.74 -7.12 0.78
N HIS A 282 1.43 -6.42 -0.31
CA HIS A 282 2.03 -5.14 -0.67
C HIS A 282 1.09 -4.01 -0.31
N ALA A 283 1.66 -2.86 0.01
CA ALA A 283 0.92 -1.67 0.40
C ALA A 283 1.80 -0.44 0.24
N GLY A 284 1.35 0.52 -0.57
CA GLY A 284 2.18 1.65 -0.98
C GLY A 284 2.02 2.86 -0.08
N PHE A 285 3.11 3.37 0.49
CA PHE A 285 3.12 4.64 1.21
C PHE A 285 3.56 5.80 0.32
N ILE A 286 3.02 6.97 0.59
CA ILE A 286 3.35 8.28 0.02
C ILE A 286 3.48 9.22 1.22
N ALA A 287 4.65 9.81 1.36
CA ALA A 287 5.01 10.69 2.45
C ALA A 287 5.47 12.03 1.91
N VAL A 288 5.02 13.12 2.52
CA VAL A 288 5.37 14.51 2.17
C VAL A 288 5.57 15.32 3.44
N HIS A 289 6.20 16.49 3.30
CA HIS A 289 6.19 17.50 4.35
C HIS A 289 4.78 18.09 4.54
N ASP A 290 4.49 18.63 5.73
CA ASP A 290 3.23 19.32 6.04
C ASP A 290 3.18 20.70 5.37
N GLU A 291 3.24 20.69 4.04
CA GLU A 291 3.09 21.84 3.18
C GLU A 291 1.75 21.70 2.44
N PRO A 292 0.81 22.66 2.60
CA PRO A 292 -0.53 22.57 2.03
C PRO A 292 -0.55 22.26 0.53
N ARG A 293 0.44 22.73 -0.23
CA ARG A 293 0.59 22.44 -1.65
C ARG A 293 0.69 20.94 -1.93
N PHE A 294 1.52 20.21 -1.18
CA PHE A 294 1.70 18.77 -1.35
C PHE A 294 0.56 17.97 -0.70
N VAL A 295 0.13 18.36 0.50
CA VAL A 295 -0.96 17.69 1.23
C VAL A 295 -2.25 17.71 0.43
N MET A 296 -2.62 18.87 -0.13
CA MET A 296 -3.82 18.98 -0.96
C MET A 296 -3.70 18.23 -2.28
N GLU A 297 -2.49 17.92 -2.74
CA GLU A 297 -2.22 17.18 -3.97
C GLU A 297 -2.27 15.66 -3.81
N MET A 298 -2.01 15.17 -2.60
CA MET A 298 -2.15 13.77 -2.28
C MET A 298 -3.62 13.35 -2.49
N PRO A 299 -3.91 12.21 -3.13
CA PRO A 299 -5.29 11.75 -3.30
C PRO A 299 -5.76 10.84 -2.16
N SER A 300 -4.85 10.10 -1.50
CA SER A 300 -5.16 9.07 -0.49
C SER A 300 -5.73 9.63 0.81
N ARG A 301 -6.54 8.87 1.56
CA ARG A 301 -7.03 9.32 2.88
C ARG A 301 -5.88 9.62 3.85
N LEU A 302 -6.08 10.63 4.68
CA LEU A 302 -5.17 11.06 5.74
C LEU A 302 -5.95 11.11 7.04
N PHE A 303 -5.39 10.56 8.11
CA PHE A 303 -6.00 10.64 9.43
C PHE A 303 -5.14 11.52 10.32
N GLY A 304 -5.80 12.37 11.08
CA GLY A 304 -5.17 13.32 11.99
C GLY A 304 -5.81 13.28 13.36
N LEU A 305 -5.14 13.94 14.29
CA LEU A 305 -5.61 14.18 15.64
C LEU A 305 -6.48 15.45 15.66
N GLU A 306 -7.62 15.41 16.35
CA GLU A 306 -8.48 16.57 16.56
C GLU A 306 -8.89 16.66 18.04
N SER A 307 -9.12 17.89 18.52
CA SER A 307 -9.66 18.15 19.84
C SER A 307 -11.16 17.82 19.90
N THR A 308 -11.64 17.32 21.04
CA THR A 308 -13.07 17.06 21.22
C THR A 308 -13.74 18.19 21.99
N ASP A 309 -15.08 18.13 22.10
CA ASP A 309 -15.86 19.04 22.96
C ASP A 309 -15.52 18.90 24.46
N VAL A 310 -14.80 17.84 24.85
CA VAL A 310 -14.31 17.64 26.22
C VAL A 310 -12.86 18.11 26.32
N PRO A 311 -12.56 19.17 27.12
CA PRO A 311 -11.21 19.69 27.23
C PRO A 311 -10.18 18.63 27.68
N GLY A 312 -9.13 18.46 26.89
CA GLY A 312 -8.04 17.51 27.13
C GLY A 312 -8.26 16.12 26.51
N GLU A 313 -9.44 15.86 25.93
CA GLU A 313 -9.70 14.66 25.13
C GLU A 313 -9.43 14.94 23.65
N TYR A 314 -8.82 13.96 22.99
CA TYR A 314 -8.54 13.98 21.56
C TYR A 314 -9.24 12.81 20.87
N GLY A 315 -9.62 13.03 19.61
CA GLY A 315 -10.10 12.00 18.70
C GLY A 315 -9.24 11.92 17.45
N PHE A 316 -9.52 10.91 16.63
CA PHE A 316 -8.86 10.70 15.34
C PHE A 316 -9.89 10.72 14.22
N GLY A 317 -9.61 11.43 13.13
CA GLY A 317 -10.55 11.58 12.02
C GLY A 317 -9.88 11.86 10.69
N ASP A 318 -10.65 11.84 9.61
CA ASP A 318 -10.16 12.26 8.29
C ASP A 318 -9.76 13.74 8.30
N VAL A 319 -8.60 14.02 7.71
CA VAL A 319 -8.13 15.38 7.49
C VAL A 319 -7.96 15.66 6.01
N ALA A 320 -8.29 16.89 5.63
CA ALA A 320 -8.32 17.34 4.23
C ALA A 320 -9.13 16.39 3.31
N TYR A 321 -10.25 15.84 3.81
CA TYR A 321 -11.07 14.85 3.11
C TYR A 321 -11.55 15.34 1.73
N ASP A 322 -11.86 16.64 1.64
CA ASP A 322 -12.40 17.26 0.44
C ASP A 322 -11.48 17.14 -0.77
N ARG A 323 -10.16 16.91 -0.60
CA ARG A 323 -9.25 16.73 -1.76
C ARG A 323 -9.43 15.39 -2.49
N THR A 324 -10.12 14.43 -1.87
CA THR A 324 -10.23 13.06 -2.37
C THR A 324 -11.33 12.92 -3.43
N SER A 325 -11.31 11.84 -4.22
CA SER A 325 -12.39 11.56 -5.17
C SER A 325 -13.73 11.26 -4.50
N PHE A 326 -13.78 11.00 -3.18
CA PHE A 326 -15.05 10.86 -2.49
C PHE A 326 -15.85 12.17 -2.51
N ALA A 327 -15.16 13.31 -2.43
CA ALA A 327 -15.77 14.64 -2.51
C ALA A 327 -15.93 15.12 -3.96
N HIS A 328 -14.94 14.87 -4.82
CA HIS A 328 -14.88 15.45 -6.17
C HIS A 328 -15.31 14.52 -7.32
N ARG A 329 -15.49 13.22 -7.06
CA ARG A 329 -15.88 12.21 -8.06
C ARG A 329 -14.98 12.25 -9.31
N GLU A 330 -15.54 12.50 -10.49
CA GLU A 330 -14.81 12.60 -11.76
C GLU A 330 -13.82 13.76 -11.84
N GLU A 331 -14.00 14.79 -10.99
CA GLU A 331 -13.07 15.92 -10.86
C GLU A 331 -11.94 15.65 -9.85
N GLY A 332 -11.93 14.46 -9.23
CA GLY A 332 -10.89 14.03 -8.32
C GLY A 332 -9.53 13.88 -9.01
N LYS A 333 -8.45 14.15 -8.27
CA LYS A 333 -7.07 14.05 -8.77
C LYS A 333 -6.70 12.62 -9.17
N GLU A 334 -7.23 11.66 -8.42
CA GLU A 334 -7.09 10.22 -8.62
C GLU A 334 -8.26 9.53 -7.94
N TRP A 335 -8.62 8.33 -8.41
CA TRP A 335 -9.64 7.52 -7.77
C TRP A 335 -9.15 6.96 -6.42
N VAL A 336 -10.00 7.09 -5.40
CA VAL A 336 -9.81 6.56 -4.05
C VAL A 336 -10.99 5.65 -3.72
N GLY A 337 -10.68 4.47 -3.18
CA GLY A 337 -11.68 3.49 -2.74
C GLY A 337 -11.08 2.56 -1.69
N THR A 338 -11.41 1.27 -1.76
CA THR A 338 -10.71 0.25 -0.97
C THR A 338 -9.22 0.32 -1.25
N ALA A 339 -8.38 0.42 -0.21
CA ALA A 339 -6.94 0.42 -0.33
C ALA A 339 -6.35 -0.69 0.57
N ALA A 340 -5.17 -0.47 1.17
CA ALA A 340 -4.48 -1.48 1.97
C ALA A 340 -4.41 -1.11 3.47
N ALA A 341 -5.52 -0.62 4.04
CA ALA A 341 -5.58 -0.14 5.42
C ALA A 341 -5.16 -1.20 6.46
N LEU A 342 -5.57 -2.47 6.31
CA LEU A 342 -5.17 -3.54 7.22
C LEU A 342 -3.65 -3.77 7.23
N TRP A 343 -3.00 -3.59 6.08
CA TRP A 343 -1.55 -3.66 5.93
C TRP A 343 -0.84 -2.47 6.58
N GLY A 344 -1.45 -1.27 6.55
CA GLY A 344 -0.99 -0.14 7.35
C GLY A 344 -1.01 -0.45 8.85
N ILE A 345 -2.09 -1.05 9.36
CA ILE A 345 -2.17 -1.47 10.77
C ILE A 345 -1.09 -2.52 11.08
N ALA A 346 -0.85 -3.49 10.19
CA ALA A 346 0.22 -4.48 10.34
C ALA A 346 1.60 -3.82 10.50
N ALA A 347 1.92 -2.87 9.62
CA ALA A 347 3.16 -2.12 9.67
C ALA A 347 3.26 -1.24 10.93
N GLY A 348 2.16 -0.61 11.35
CA GLY A 348 2.10 0.15 12.60
C GLY A 348 2.44 -0.72 13.83
N VAL A 349 1.88 -1.92 13.90
CA VAL A 349 2.21 -2.90 14.97
C VAL A 349 3.68 -3.30 14.92
N HIS A 350 4.21 -3.58 13.72
CA HIS A 350 5.63 -3.93 13.56
C HIS A 350 6.54 -2.78 14.06
N LEU A 351 6.30 -1.56 13.60
CA LEU A 351 7.09 -0.39 13.99
C LEU A 351 6.99 -0.10 15.49
N ALA A 352 5.80 -0.22 16.08
CA ALA A 352 5.60 -0.05 17.52
C ALA A 352 6.37 -1.10 18.36
N LEU A 353 6.46 -2.35 17.86
CA LEU A 353 7.22 -3.42 18.52
C LEU A 353 8.72 -3.22 18.41
N MET A 354 9.20 -2.80 17.23
CA MET A 354 10.63 -2.60 16.99
C MET A 354 11.13 -1.35 17.73
N GLY A 355 10.37 -0.25 17.65
CA GLY A 355 10.80 1.07 18.10
C GLY A 355 12.10 1.54 17.42
N PRO A 356 12.61 2.73 17.79
CA PRO A 356 13.82 3.27 17.18
C PRO A 356 15.05 2.36 17.33
N GLN A 357 15.24 1.78 18.52
CA GLN A 357 16.37 0.89 18.78
C GLN A 357 16.30 -0.40 17.95
N GLY A 358 15.13 -1.04 17.88
CA GLY A 358 14.98 -2.27 17.10
C GLY A 358 15.16 -2.04 15.60
N MET A 359 14.71 -0.89 15.09
CA MET A 359 14.97 -0.51 13.69
C MET A 359 16.46 -0.28 13.44
N ALA A 360 17.18 0.36 14.35
CA ALA A 360 18.64 0.53 14.27
C ALA A 360 19.37 -0.82 14.29
N ASP A 361 19.06 -1.68 15.27
CA ASP A 361 19.66 -3.01 15.40
C ASP A 361 19.43 -3.88 14.15
N LEU A 362 18.21 -3.82 13.59
CA LEU A 362 17.87 -4.52 12.36
C LEU A 362 18.66 -3.97 11.17
N GLY A 363 18.74 -2.64 11.02
CA GLY A 363 19.52 -1.99 9.98
C GLY A 363 20.99 -2.38 10.03
N GLU A 364 21.61 -2.34 11.22
CA GLU A 364 23.00 -2.76 11.43
C GLU A 364 23.20 -4.23 11.05
N LEU A 365 22.27 -5.10 11.44
CA LEU A 365 22.32 -6.52 11.11
C LEU A 365 22.24 -6.76 9.60
N LEU A 366 21.34 -6.07 8.90
CA LEU A 366 21.17 -6.17 7.45
C LEU A 366 22.44 -5.72 6.72
N LEU A 367 23.02 -4.58 7.12
CA LEU A 367 24.28 -4.09 6.55
C LEU A 367 25.44 -5.06 6.81
N ALA A 368 25.57 -5.56 8.04
CA ALA A 368 26.63 -6.51 8.40
C ALA A 368 26.55 -7.82 7.61
N ARG A 369 25.34 -8.37 7.45
CA ARG A 369 25.10 -9.61 6.68
C ARG A 369 25.33 -9.39 5.19
N THR A 370 24.91 -8.25 4.65
CA THR A 370 25.15 -7.88 3.26
C THR A 370 26.65 -7.76 2.97
N ALA A 371 27.38 -7.03 3.82
CA ALA A 371 28.82 -6.88 3.68
C ALA A 371 29.57 -8.22 3.85
N TYR A 372 29.11 -9.09 4.74
CA TYR A 372 29.65 -10.45 4.86
C TYR A 372 29.43 -11.25 3.57
N ALA A 373 28.22 -11.27 3.03
CA ALA A 373 27.90 -11.99 1.79
C ALA A 373 28.75 -11.47 0.61
N GLN A 374 28.87 -10.15 0.45
CA GLN A 374 29.73 -9.54 -0.57
C GLN A 374 31.18 -10.02 -0.47
N ARG A 375 31.75 -10.08 0.73
CA ARG A 375 33.12 -10.58 0.94
C ARG A 375 33.30 -12.07 0.68
N GLN A 376 32.25 -12.88 0.79
CA GLN A 376 32.32 -14.31 0.50
C GLN A 376 32.12 -14.62 -0.99
N LEU A 377 31.49 -13.72 -1.74
CA LEU A 377 31.20 -13.88 -3.16
C LEU A 377 32.23 -13.20 -4.08
N ALA A 378 32.97 -12.21 -3.58
CA ALA A 378 34.13 -11.60 -4.23
C ALA A 378 35.35 -12.52 -4.17
#